data_AF-A0A2H5PRI5-F1
#
_entry.id   AF-A0A2H5PRI5-F1
#
_cell.length_a   1.000
_cell.length_b   1.000
_cell.length_c   1.000
_cell.angle_alpha   90.00
_cell.angle_beta   90.00
_cell.angle_gamma   90.00
#
_symmetry.space_group_name_H-M   'P 1'
#
loop_
_entity.id
_entity.type
_entity.pdbx_description
1 polymer ?
#
loop_
_entity_poly.entity_id
_entity_poly.type
_entity_poly.pdbx_seq_one_letter_code
_entity_poly.pdbx_strand_id
1 'polypeptide(L)'
;MEDRSLDFPALCALYAVTDVALVTSLRDGMNLVSYEFVACQDLKKGVLILSEFAGAAQSLGAGAILVNPWNITEVANAIARALNMSPEEREKRHWHNFTHVTTHTAQEWAETFVSELNDTVVEAQLRIKQVPPSLREADSIERYLRSNNRLLILGFNATLTEPVDTPGRRGDQIREMELKLHPDLKQPLNALCHDPKTTIVVLSGSDRNVLDKVLDLVLFIFFSGLLISTS
;
A
#
# COMPACT_ATOMS: atom_id res chain seq x y z
N MET A 1 15.42 10.56 -29.58
CA MET A 1 15.59 11.64 -28.59
C MET A 1 16.67 11.13 -27.66
N GLU A 2 17.86 11.73 -27.67
CA GLU A 2 18.89 11.38 -26.68
C GLU A 2 18.48 12.01 -25.34
N ASP A 3 18.34 11.19 -24.30
CA ASP A 3 18.20 11.68 -22.93
C ASP A 3 19.51 12.36 -22.54
N ARG A 4 19.48 13.69 -22.49
CA ARG A 4 20.58 14.51 -21.97
C ARG A 4 20.22 14.93 -20.57
N SER A 5 21.03 14.52 -19.60
CA SER A 5 20.93 15.00 -18.22
C SER A 5 21.39 16.45 -18.14
N LEU A 6 20.55 17.32 -17.58
CA LEU A 6 20.95 18.66 -17.15
C LEU A 6 21.56 18.58 -15.75
N ASP A 7 22.51 19.46 -15.45
CA ASP A 7 22.97 19.62 -14.08
C ASP A 7 21.90 20.33 -13.24
N PHE A 8 21.98 20.16 -11.91
CA PHE A 8 20.99 20.71 -11.00
C PHE A 8 20.87 22.24 -11.09
N PRO A 9 21.97 23.03 -11.14
CA PRO A 9 21.87 24.47 -11.28
C PRO A 9 21.23 24.93 -12.60
N ALA A 10 21.53 24.30 -13.75
CA ALA A 10 20.87 24.67 -15.00
C ALA A 10 19.38 24.28 -14.99
N LEU A 11 19.01 23.17 -14.35
CA LEU A 11 17.61 22.79 -14.20
C LEU A 11 16.85 23.81 -13.34
N CYS A 12 17.40 24.25 -12.21
CA CYS A 12 16.82 25.30 -11.39
C CYS A 12 16.70 26.63 -12.16
N ALA A 13 17.73 27.00 -12.93
CA ALA A 13 17.69 28.19 -13.77
C ALA A 13 16.60 28.09 -14.85
N LEU A 14 16.45 26.92 -15.48
CA LEU A 14 15.40 26.64 -16.45
C LEU A 14 14.02 26.77 -15.83
N TYR A 15 13.80 26.18 -14.65
CA TYR A 15 12.56 26.36 -13.92
C TYR A 15 12.31 27.83 -13.59
N ALA A 16 13.28 28.56 -13.06
CA ALA A 16 13.13 29.96 -12.67
C ALA A 16 12.73 30.89 -13.84
N VAL A 17 13.17 30.60 -15.06
CA VAL A 17 12.83 31.38 -16.26
C VAL A 17 11.60 30.86 -17.01
N THR A 18 11.02 29.73 -16.62
CA THR A 18 9.87 29.13 -17.31
C THR A 18 8.58 29.90 -17.01
N ASP A 19 7.78 30.19 -18.03
CA ASP A 19 6.46 30.84 -17.87
C ASP A 19 5.36 29.83 -17.50
N VAL A 20 5.41 28.64 -18.11
CA VAL A 20 4.42 27.58 -17.93
C VAL A 20 5.11 26.23 -17.86
N ALA A 21 4.89 25.49 -16.77
CA ALA A 21 5.27 24.08 -16.68
C ALA A 21 4.07 23.20 -17.01
N LEU A 22 4.25 22.21 -17.89
CA LEU A 22 3.21 21.28 -18.30
C LEU A 22 3.59 19.87 -17.91
N VAL A 23 2.87 19.32 -16.93
CA VAL A 23 3.06 17.96 -16.43
C VAL A 23 1.84 17.13 -16.80
N THR A 24 1.97 16.25 -17.81
CA THR A 24 0.87 15.48 -18.42
C THR A 24 0.98 13.97 -18.16
N SER A 25 1.55 13.58 -17.01
CA SER A 25 1.69 12.17 -16.63
C SER A 25 0.37 11.42 -16.69
N LEU A 26 0.33 10.27 -17.37
CA LEU A 26 -0.87 9.43 -17.48
C LEU A 26 -1.18 8.69 -16.18
N ARG A 27 -0.13 8.37 -15.42
CA ARG A 27 -0.21 7.78 -14.08
C ARG A 27 1.12 8.04 -13.39
N ASP A 28 1.08 8.73 -12.26
CA ASP A 28 2.29 9.07 -11.51
C ASP A 28 1.98 9.06 -10.02
N GLY A 29 2.74 8.29 -9.24
CA GLY A 29 2.56 8.19 -7.79
C GLY A 29 2.84 9.53 -7.11
N MET A 30 3.89 10.24 -7.54
CA MET A 30 4.22 11.58 -7.08
C MET A 30 5.13 12.28 -8.10
N ASN A 31 4.77 13.51 -8.47
CA ASN A 31 5.55 14.27 -9.45
C ASN A 31 6.41 15.34 -8.76
N LEU A 32 7.68 15.01 -8.44
CA LEU A 32 8.58 15.94 -7.75
C LEU A 32 9.01 17.13 -8.62
N VAL A 33 9.05 16.96 -9.95
CA VAL A 33 9.29 18.05 -10.92
C VAL A 33 8.31 19.21 -10.71
N SER A 34 7.06 18.92 -10.35
CA SER A 34 6.06 19.93 -10.02
C SER A 34 6.42 20.74 -8.77
N TYR A 35 6.98 20.08 -7.75
CA TYR A 35 7.42 20.74 -6.51
C TYR A 35 8.67 21.58 -6.74
N GLU A 36 9.64 21.04 -7.47
CA GLU A 36 10.87 21.75 -7.86
C GLU A 36 10.55 23.01 -8.67
N PHE A 37 9.66 22.90 -9.66
CA PHE A 37 9.18 24.04 -10.44
C PHE A 37 8.59 25.11 -9.52
N VAL A 38 7.64 24.75 -8.66
CA VAL A 38 7.02 25.71 -7.73
C VAL A 38 8.07 26.37 -6.82
N ALA A 39 9.04 25.62 -6.31
CA ALA A 39 10.11 26.14 -5.46
C ALA A 39 11.00 27.16 -6.18
N CYS A 40 11.28 26.97 -7.47
CA CYS A 40 12.10 27.88 -8.28
C CYS A 40 11.34 29.11 -8.81
N GLN A 41 10.04 29.21 -8.58
CA GLN A 41 9.18 30.22 -9.20
C GLN A 41 8.96 31.49 -8.36
N ASP A 42 9.78 31.72 -7.33
CA ASP A 42 9.57 32.83 -6.40
C ASP A 42 9.63 34.22 -7.06
N LEU A 43 10.45 34.42 -8.10
CA LEU A 43 10.51 35.71 -8.79
C LEU A 43 9.48 35.84 -9.91
N LYS A 44 9.30 34.78 -10.70
CA LYS A 44 8.54 34.84 -11.97
C LYS A 44 7.06 34.49 -11.81
N LYS A 45 6.70 33.71 -10.79
CA LYS A 45 5.32 33.27 -10.51
C LYS A 45 4.68 32.56 -11.72
N GLY A 46 5.45 31.71 -12.40
CA GLY A 46 5.02 30.89 -13.53
C GLY A 46 3.89 29.93 -13.17
N VAL A 47 3.15 29.50 -14.19
CA VAL A 47 1.93 28.71 -14.02
C VAL A 47 2.25 27.22 -14.16
N LEU A 48 1.78 26.42 -13.19
CA LEU A 48 1.84 24.97 -13.26
C LEU A 48 0.52 24.42 -13.85
N ILE A 49 0.63 23.67 -14.94
CA ILE A 49 -0.43 22.83 -15.49
C ILE A 49 -0.10 21.38 -15.12
N LEU A 50 -1.02 20.70 -14.46
CA LEU A 50 -0.76 19.41 -13.81
C LEU A 50 -1.84 18.39 -14.13
N SER A 51 -1.42 17.19 -14.50
CA SER A 51 -2.31 16.05 -14.70
C SER A 51 -3.06 15.72 -13.41
N GLU A 52 -4.37 15.54 -13.51
CA GLU A 52 -5.20 15.04 -12.40
C GLU A 52 -4.80 13.62 -11.92
N PHE A 53 -4.08 12.87 -12.77
CA PHE A 53 -3.58 11.52 -12.48
C PHE A 53 -2.18 11.49 -11.87
N ALA A 54 -1.57 12.66 -11.60
CA ALA A 54 -0.35 12.74 -10.81
C ALA A 54 -0.69 12.88 -9.34
N GLY A 55 -0.02 12.13 -8.45
CA GLY A 55 -0.24 12.25 -7.00
C GLY A 55 -0.01 13.67 -6.46
N ALA A 56 0.84 14.45 -7.12
CA ALA A 56 1.05 15.87 -6.83
C ALA A 56 -0.23 16.71 -6.98
N ALA A 57 -1.22 16.28 -7.76
CA ALA A 57 -2.48 17.01 -7.95
C ALA A 57 -3.28 17.15 -6.66
N GLN A 58 -3.17 16.18 -5.74
CA GLN A 58 -3.83 16.26 -4.44
C GLN A 58 -3.23 17.35 -3.54
N SER A 59 -1.94 17.65 -3.72
CA SER A 59 -1.20 18.64 -2.93
C SER A 59 -1.18 20.02 -3.59
N LEU A 60 -0.90 20.07 -4.88
CA LEU A 60 -0.67 21.31 -5.64
C LEU A 60 -1.88 21.74 -6.48
N GLY A 61 -3.00 21.01 -6.41
CA GLY A 61 -4.21 21.28 -7.20
C GLY A 61 -4.87 22.61 -6.88
N ALA A 62 -4.65 23.17 -5.68
CA ALA A 62 -5.20 24.46 -5.29
C ALA A 62 -4.61 25.64 -6.12
N GLY A 63 -3.32 25.59 -6.44
CA GLY A 63 -2.65 26.60 -7.28
C GLY A 63 -2.47 26.18 -8.73
N ALA A 64 -2.42 24.88 -9.04
CA ALA A 64 -2.23 24.38 -10.41
C ALA A 64 -3.51 24.52 -11.27
N ILE A 65 -3.32 24.50 -12.59
CA ILE A 65 -4.41 24.21 -13.53
C ILE A 65 -4.42 22.69 -13.72
N LEU A 66 -5.41 22.02 -13.13
CA LEU A 66 -5.56 20.58 -13.31
C LEU A 66 -6.11 20.29 -14.71
N VAL A 67 -5.58 19.25 -15.35
CA VAL A 67 -6.00 18.79 -16.66
C VAL A 67 -6.12 17.27 -16.72
N ASN A 68 -7.06 16.78 -17.50
CA ASN A 68 -7.03 15.41 -17.99
C ASN A 68 -6.09 15.31 -19.21
N PRO A 69 -4.95 14.59 -19.13
CA PRO A 69 -4.00 14.48 -20.23
C PRO A 69 -4.55 13.74 -21.47
N TRP A 70 -5.63 12.97 -21.33
CA TRP A 70 -6.32 12.32 -22.46
C TRP A 70 -7.19 13.30 -23.25
N ASN A 71 -7.54 14.44 -22.66
CA ASN A 71 -8.35 15.48 -23.27
C ASN A 71 -7.46 16.58 -23.86
N ILE A 72 -7.05 16.40 -25.11
CA ILE A 72 -6.14 17.33 -25.81
C ILE A 72 -6.71 18.75 -25.86
N THR A 73 -8.03 18.90 -26.02
CA THR A 73 -8.71 20.20 -26.04
C THR A 73 -8.58 20.93 -24.71
N GLU A 74 -8.74 20.19 -23.61
CA GLU A 74 -8.58 20.74 -22.25
C GLU A 74 -7.14 21.15 -21.98
N VAL A 75 -6.16 20.32 -22.36
CA VAL A 75 -4.74 20.66 -22.26
C VAL A 75 -4.42 21.92 -23.08
N ALA A 76 -4.91 22.02 -24.32
CA ALA A 76 -4.71 23.20 -25.16
C ALA A 76 -5.33 24.47 -24.53
N ASN A 77 -6.56 24.36 -24.01
CA ASN A 77 -7.22 25.45 -23.31
C ASN A 77 -6.48 25.85 -22.04
N ALA A 78 -5.91 24.89 -21.30
CA ALA A 78 -5.11 25.15 -20.11
C ALA A 78 -3.82 25.91 -20.45
N ILE A 79 -3.13 25.54 -21.53
CA ILE A 79 -1.96 26.26 -22.03
C ILE A 79 -2.33 27.70 -22.41
N ALA A 80 -3.41 27.87 -23.18
CA ALA A 80 -3.88 29.20 -23.56
C ALA A 80 -4.25 30.05 -22.33
N ARG A 81 -4.92 29.46 -21.34
CA ARG A 81 -5.27 30.12 -20.07
C ARG A 81 -4.02 30.51 -19.29
N ALA A 82 -3.03 29.61 -19.17
CA ALA A 82 -1.80 29.87 -18.42
C ALA A 82 -1.01 31.04 -19.02
N LEU A 83 -0.85 31.05 -20.34
CA LEU A 83 -0.13 32.11 -21.06
C LEU A 83 -0.81 33.48 -20.94
N ASN A 84 -2.15 33.51 -20.89
CA ASN A 84 -2.93 34.75 -20.79
C ASN A 84 -3.35 35.11 -19.35
N MET A 85 -2.86 34.37 -18.34
CA MET A 85 -3.23 34.60 -16.93
C MET A 85 -2.66 35.92 -16.41
N SER A 86 -3.48 36.71 -15.70
CA SER A 86 -3.04 37.97 -15.11
C SER A 86 -1.95 37.75 -14.05
N PRO A 87 -1.05 38.72 -13.83
CA PRO A 87 -0.02 38.63 -12.78
C PRO A 87 -0.59 38.36 -11.39
N GLU A 88 -1.73 38.96 -11.06
CA GLU A 88 -2.39 38.81 -9.75
C GLU A 88 -2.85 37.36 -9.50
N GLU A 89 -3.45 36.72 -10.52
CA GLU A 89 -3.89 35.33 -10.40
C GLU A 89 -2.69 34.37 -10.37
N ARG A 90 -1.63 34.68 -11.13
CA ARG A 90 -0.35 33.94 -11.09
C ARG A 90 0.26 33.96 -9.69
N GLU A 91 0.35 35.15 -9.09
CA GLU A 91 0.87 35.34 -7.74
C GLU A 91 0.04 34.57 -6.70
N LYS A 92 -1.29 34.69 -6.76
CA LYS A 92 -2.20 33.97 -5.87
C LYS A 92 -2.03 32.46 -5.97
N ARG A 93 -1.98 31.92 -7.18
CA ARG A 93 -1.79 30.48 -7.43
C ARG A 93 -0.44 29.99 -6.93
N HIS A 94 0.61 30.72 -7.26
CA HIS A 94 1.95 30.40 -6.79
C HIS A 94 2.01 30.43 -5.27
N TRP A 95 1.40 31.41 -4.60
CA TRP A 95 1.37 31.49 -3.14
C TRP A 95 0.79 30.21 -2.50
N HIS A 96 -0.37 29.73 -2.98
CA HIS A 96 -0.97 28.49 -2.46
C HIS A 96 -0.02 27.29 -2.58
N ASN A 97 0.56 27.10 -3.78
CA ASN A 97 1.45 25.98 -4.01
C ASN A 97 2.78 26.12 -3.27
N PHE A 98 3.36 27.31 -3.22
CA PHE A 98 4.63 27.58 -2.55
C PHE A 98 4.53 27.38 -1.04
N THR A 99 3.42 27.81 -0.43
CA THR A 99 3.13 27.51 0.97
C THR A 99 3.05 26.00 1.20
N HIS A 100 2.40 25.25 0.32
CA HIS A 100 2.32 23.79 0.46
C HIS A 100 3.71 23.15 0.38
N VAL A 101 4.49 23.49 -0.65
CA VAL A 101 5.84 22.95 -0.88
C VAL A 101 6.80 23.26 0.27
N THR A 102 6.71 24.44 0.88
CA THR A 102 7.62 24.85 1.96
C THR A 102 7.23 24.29 3.33
N THR A 103 5.96 23.94 3.53
CA THR A 103 5.46 23.38 4.80
C THR A 103 5.50 21.85 4.85
N HIS A 104 5.35 21.17 3.70
CA HIS A 104 5.34 19.71 3.62
C HIS A 104 6.67 19.21 3.04
N THR A 105 7.70 19.18 3.89
CA THR A 105 9.06 18.79 3.47
C THR A 105 9.25 17.27 3.45
N ALA A 106 10.27 16.79 2.72
CA ALA A 106 10.65 15.39 2.74
C ALA A 106 11.07 14.91 4.14
N GLN A 107 11.62 15.80 4.97
CA GLN A 107 11.97 15.51 6.35
C GLN A 107 10.72 15.31 7.21
N GLU A 108 9.74 16.21 7.12
CA GLU A 108 8.45 16.09 7.82
C GLU A 108 7.74 14.77 7.44
N TRP A 109 7.73 14.43 6.15
CA TRP A 109 7.18 13.17 5.67
C TRP A 109 7.89 11.95 6.28
N ALA A 110 9.23 11.96 6.33
CA ALA A 110 10.02 10.87 6.88
C ALA A 110 9.80 10.72 8.40
N GLU A 111 9.75 11.83 9.13
CA GLU A 111 9.47 11.85 10.56
C GLU A 111 8.07 11.31 10.87
N THR A 112 7.06 11.76 10.12
CA THR A 112 5.68 11.27 10.23
C THR A 112 5.59 9.77 9.95
N PHE A 113 6.19 9.30 8.85
CA PHE A 113 6.18 7.89 8.47
C PHE A 113 6.80 6.99 9.54
N VAL A 114 7.95 7.40 10.11
CA VAL A 114 8.61 6.64 11.18
C VAL A 114 7.79 6.67 12.47
N SER A 115 7.14 7.79 12.79
CA SER A 115 6.24 7.88 13.95
C SER A 115 5.07 6.90 13.82
N GLU A 116 4.35 6.91 12.70
CA GLU A 116 3.22 6.02 12.46
C GLU A 116 3.61 4.53 12.50
N LEU A 117 4.81 4.20 12.01
CA LEU A 117 5.34 2.85 12.08
C LEU A 117 5.60 2.42 13.53
N ASN A 118 6.19 3.30 14.34
CA ASN A 118 6.42 3.04 15.76
C ASN A 118 5.11 2.88 16.53
N ASP A 119 4.12 3.74 16.26
CA ASP A 119 2.80 3.66 16.89
C ASP A 119 2.12 2.32 16.57
N THR A 120 2.23 1.86 15.31
CA THR A 120 1.71 0.56 14.89
C THR A 120 2.37 -0.60 15.65
N VAL A 121 3.68 -0.53 15.92
CA VAL A 121 4.39 -1.54 16.72
C VAL A 121 3.90 -1.55 18.16
N VAL A 122 3.72 -0.37 18.77
CA VAL A 122 3.19 -0.24 20.13
C VAL A 122 1.77 -0.79 20.23
N GLU A 123 0.90 -0.46 19.28
CA GLU A 123 -0.46 -1.00 19.20
C GLU A 123 -0.46 -2.53 19.08
N ALA A 124 0.39 -3.09 18.21
CA ALA A 124 0.52 -4.53 18.05
C ALA A 124 0.95 -5.21 19.35
N GLN A 125 1.92 -4.64 20.08
CA GLN A 125 2.36 -5.16 21.39
C GLN A 125 1.25 -5.10 22.44
N LEU A 126 0.43 -4.05 22.45
CA LEU A 126 -0.71 -3.93 23.35
C LEU A 126 -1.79 -4.99 23.04
N ARG A 127 -2.06 -5.27 21.75
CA ARG A 127 -2.95 -6.38 21.35
C ARG A 127 -2.40 -7.74 21.81
N ILE A 128 -1.08 -7.95 21.75
CA ILE A 128 -0.44 -9.18 22.25
C ILE A 128 -0.58 -9.31 23.77
N LYS A 129 -0.57 -8.21 24.53
CA LYS A 129 -0.78 -8.27 25.99
C LYS A 129 -2.23 -8.63 26.39
N GLN A 130 -3.19 -8.47 25.48
CA GLN A 130 -4.58 -8.86 25.67
C GLN A 130 -4.89 -10.27 25.12
N VAL A 131 -3.87 -11.08 24.83
CA VAL A 131 -4.05 -12.47 24.40
C VAL A 131 -4.92 -13.19 25.45
N PRO A 132 -6.00 -13.87 25.02
CA PRO A 132 -6.82 -14.68 25.91
C PRO A 132 -5.94 -15.62 26.73
N PRO A 133 -6.31 -15.93 27.99
CA PRO A 133 -5.55 -16.89 28.78
C PRO A 133 -5.36 -18.18 27.98
N SER A 134 -4.18 -18.78 28.09
CA SER A 134 -3.85 -20.02 27.39
C SER A 134 -4.99 -21.02 27.52
N LEU A 135 -5.38 -21.62 26.40
CA LEU A 135 -6.45 -22.59 26.36
C LEU A 135 -6.08 -23.74 27.30
N ARG A 136 -6.94 -24.03 28.28
CA ARG A 136 -6.76 -25.20 29.15
C ARG A 136 -6.98 -26.46 28.32
N GLU A 137 -5.91 -27.16 27.99
CA GLU A 137 -5.93 -28.32 27.09
C GLU A 137 -6.90 -29.40 27.58
N ALA A 138 -6.84 -29.76 28.86
CA ALA A 138 -7.71 -30.77 29.46
C ALA A 138 -9.19 -30.42 29.31
N ASP A 139 -9.59 -29.20 29.67
CA ASP A 139 -10.97 -28.73 29.58
C ASP A 139 -11.45 -28.70 28.11
N SER A 140 -10.55 -28.36 27.19
CA SER A 140 -10.84 -28.23 25.76
C SER A 140 -11.02 -29.59 25.11
N ILE A 141 -10.18 -30.56 25.43
CA ILE A 141 -10.30 -31.94 24.99
C ILE A 141 -11.58 -32.56 25.54
N GLU A 142 -11.87 -32.37 26.83
CA GLU A 142 -13.09 -32.89 27.45
C GLU A 142 -14.36 -32.34 26.77
N ARG A 143 -14.41 -31.02 26.54
CA ARG A 143 -15.52 -30.37 25.84
C ARG A 143 -15.62 -30.82 24.39
N TYR A 144 -14.49 -31.00 23.70
CA TYR A 144 -14.44 -31.51 22.35
C TYR A 144 -15.03 -32.93 22.25
N LEU A 145 -14.67 -33.83 23.17
CA LEU A 145 -15.17 -35.22 23.17
C LEU A 145 -16.67 -35.31 23.50
N ARG A 146 -17.20 -34.40 24.31
CA ARG A 146 -18.63 -34.36 24.68
C ARG A 146 -19.54 -33.69 23.65
N SER A 147 -18.97 -32.96 22.69
CA SER A 147 -19.72 -32.15 21.74
C SER A 147 -20.09 -32.96 20.49
N ASN A 148 -21.33 -32.81 20.00
CA ASN A 148 -21.83 -33.49 18.80
C ASN A 148 -21.79 -32.60 17.53
N ASN A 149 -21.47 -31.32 17.67
CA ASN A 149 -21.28 -30.39 16.56
C ASN A 149 -20.13 -29.45 16.92
N ARG A 150 -18.99 -29.58 16.21
CA ARG A 150 -17.71 -28.96 16.58
C ARG A 150 -17.17 -28.19 15.39
N LEU A 151 -16.83 -26.93 15.60
CA LEU A 151 -16.19 -26.08 14.61
C LEU A 151 -14.75 -25.78 15.05
N LEU A 152 -13.77 -26.15 14.23
CA LEU A 152 -12.37 -25.81 14.42
C LEU A 152 -11.95 -24.82 13.34
N ILE A 153 -11.48 -23.64 13.76
CA ILE A 153 -10.97 -22.60 12.85
C ILE A 153 -9.45 -22.53 13.03
N LEU A 154 -8.71 -22.82 11.98
CA LEU A 154 -7.24 -22.91 12.00
C LEU A 154 -6.66 -21.84 11.08
N GLY A 155 -5.72 -21.04 11.58
CA GLY A 155 -4.90 -20.20 10.70
C GLY A 155 -3.96 -21.08 9.87
N PHE A 156 -3.73 -20.76 8.61
CA PHE A 156 -2.78 -21.52 7.79
C PHE A 156 -1.33 -21.11 8.11
N ASN A 157 -1.06 -19.81 8.02
CA ASN A 157 0.27 -19.25 8.26
C ASN A 157 0.60 -19.28 9.76
N ALA A 158 1.82 -19.72 10.10
CA ALA A 158 2.35 -19.80 11.46
C ALA A 158 1.59 -20.72 12.45
N THR A 159 0.50 -21.36 12.03
CA THR A 159 -0.23 -22.36 12.84
C THR A 159 -0.17 -23.76 12.21
N LEU A 160 -0.36 -23.88 10.90
CA LEU A 160 -0.25 -25.17 10.18
C LEU A 160 1.07 -25.34 9.44
N THR A 161 1.74 -24.24 9.13
CA THR A 161 3.00 -24.20 8.38
C THR A 161 4.19 -24.20 9.31
N GLU A 162 5.32 -24.76 8.84
CA GLU A 162 6.57 -24.73 9.61
C GLU A 162 6.94 -23.28 9.99
N PRO A 163 7.36 -23.02 11.25
CA PRO A 163 7.96 -21.75 11.61
C PRO A 163 9.17 -21.53 10.70
N VAL A 164 9.21 -20.43 9.98
CA VAL A 164 10.42 -20.05 9.26
C VAL A 164 11.42 -19.57 10.30
N ASP A 165 12.26 -20.47 10.79
CA ASP A 165 13.48 -20.08 11.47
C ASP A 165 14.20 -19.12 10.52
N THR A 166 14.41 -17.89 10.96
CA THR A 166 15.22 -16.93 10.21
C THR A 166 16.61 -16.89 10.85
N PRO A 167 17.53 -17.84 10.59
CA PRO A 167 18.92 -17.64 10.94
C PRO A 167 19.50 -16.65 9.93
N GLY A 168 19.52 -15.39 10.35
CA GLY A 168 20.21 -14.23 9.77
C GLY A 168 20.56 -14.29 8.29
N ARG A 169 19.89 -13.48 7.46
CA ARG A 169 20.49 -13.05 6.18
C ARG A 169 20.03 -11.65 5.79
N ARG A 170 21.02 -10.76 5.80
CA ARG A 170 21.08 -9.53 5.01
C ARG A 170 20.84 -9.85 3.53
N GLY A 171 20.11 -8.97 2.85
CA GLY A 171 20.29 -8.68 1.43
C GLY A 171 19.73 -9.72 0.46
N ASP A 172 18.75 -9.26 -0.32
CA ASP A 172 18.57 -9.62 -1.73
C ASP A 172 18.29 -11.10 -2.04
N GLN A 173 17.05 -11.51 -1.78
CA GLN A 173 16.23 -12.34 -2.67
C GLN A 173 14.88 -12.58 -2.00
N ILE A 174 13.80 -12.04 -2.57
CA ILE A 174 12.44 -12.54 -2.31
C ILE A 174 12.37 -13.90 -2.98
N ARG A 175 12.89 -14.94 -2.32
CA ARG A 175 12.57 -16.32 -2.70
C ARG A 175 11.10 -16.51 -2.34
N GLU A 176 10.30 -16.94 -3.31
CA GLU A 176 8.98 -17.52 -3.03
C GLU A 176 9.15 -18.52 -1.88
N MET A 177 8.57 -18.20 -0.72
CA MET A 177 8.59 -19.07 0.43
C MET A 177 7.77 -20.31 0.06
N GLU A 178 8.42 -21.47 -0.09
CA GLU A 178 7.70 -22.73 -0.21
C GLU A 178 6.99 -23.02 1.12
N LEU A 179 5.70 -22.73 1.18
CA LEU A 179 4.86 -23.05 2.33
C LEU A 179 4.75 -24.58 2.43
N LYS A 180 5.18 -25.15 3.56
CA LYS A 180 5.09 -26.58 3.86
C LYS A 180 4.29 -26.80 5.13
N LEU A 181 3.39 -27.79 5.10
CA LEU A 181 2.64 -28.23 6.26
C LEU A 181 3.61 -28.86 7.26
N HIS A 182 3.47 -28.52 8.54
CA HIS A 182 4.25 -29.13 9.60
C HIS A 182 4.05 -30.66 9.61
N PRO A 183 5.12 -31.48 9.63
CA PRO A 183 5.03 -32.93 9.40
C PRO A 183 4.11 -33.65 10.40
N ASP A 184 4.13 -33.20 11.66
CA ASP A 184 3.33 -33.79 12.74
C ASP A 184 1.82 -33.50 12.63
N LEU A 185 1.42 -32.55 11.77
CA LEU A 185 0.01 -32.14 11.65
C LEU A 185 -0.75 -32.91 10.57
N LYS A 186 -0.05 -33.58 9.64
CA LYS A 186 -0.72 -34.27 8.52
C LYS A 186 -1.67 -35.36 8.98
N GLN A 187 -1.22 -36.24 9.89
CA GLN A 187 -2.06 -37.33 10.39
C GLN A 187 -3.22 -36.84 11.28
N PRO A 188 -3.00 -35.96 12.28
CA PRO A 188 -4.08 -35.42 13.10
C PRO A 188 -5.12 -34.63 12.30
N LEU A 189 -4.71 -33.79 11.36
CA LEU A 189 -5.65 -33.04 10.50
C LEU A 189 -6.51 -34.00 9.68
N ASN A 190 -5.90 -35.03 9.10
CA ASN A 190 -6.65 -36.01 8.33
C ASN A 190 -7.68 -36.76 9.19
N ALA A 191 -7.31 -37.14 10.42
CA ALA A 191 -8.23 -37.78 11.36
C ALA A 191 -9.41 -36.86 11.73
N LEU A 192 -9.15 -35.57 11.95
CA LEU A 192 -10.19 -34.58 12.24
C LEU A 192 -11.11 -34.33 11.03
N CYS A 193 -10.58 -34.31 9.81
CA CYS A 193 -11.38 -34.13 8.58
C CYS A 193 -12.33 -35.32 8.32
N HIS A 194 -11.99 -36.52 8.81
CA HIS A 194 -12.82 -37.71 8.65
C HIS A 194 -13.88 -37.86 9.75
N ASP A 195 -13.90 -36.99 10.76
CA ASP A 195 -14.91 -37.03 11.81
C ASP A 195 -16.17 -36.24 11.40
N PRO A 196 -17.32 -36.91 11.19
CA PRO A 196 -18.54 -36.26 10.70
C PRO A 196 -19.14 -35.25 11.70
N LYS A 197 -18.71 -35.26 12.96
CA LYS A 197 -19.15 -34.30 13.99
C LYS A 197 -18.23 -33.07 14.08
N THR A 198 -17.21 -32.97 13.22
CA THR A 198 -16.26 -31.85 13.19
C THR A 198 -16.22 -31.19 11.82
N THR A 199 -16.50 -29.89 11.80
CA THR A 199 -16.24 -29.02 10.67
C THR A 199 -14.91 -28.30 10.90
N ILE A 200 -13.99 -28.38 9.94
CA ILE A 200 -12.73 -27.66 9.97
C ILE A 200 -12.77 -26.53 8.94
N VAL A 201 -12.35 -25.34 9.35
CA VAL A 201 -12.18 -24.16 8.49
C VAL A 201 -10.74 -23.69 8.58
N VAL A 202 -10.08 -23.54 7.43
CA VAL A 202 -8.72 -23.02 7.35
C VAL A 202 -8.76 -21.59 6.83
N LEU A 203 -8.24 -20.66 7.62
CA LEU A 203 -8.11 -19.25 7.24
C LEU A 203 -6.71 -19.01 6.66
N SER A 204 -6.66 -18.58 5.40
CA SER A 204 -5.40 -18.28 4.71
C SER A 204 -5.53 -17.06 3.82
N GLY A 205 -4.44 -16.29 3.73
CA GLY A 205 -4.29 -15.24 2.72
C GLY A 205 -3.60 -15.73 1.44
N SER A 206 -3.22 -17.01 1.37
CA SER A 206 -2.58 -17.61 0.20
C SER A 206 -3.60 -18.00 -0.88
N ASP A 207 -3.15 -18.06 -2.13
CA ASP A 207 -3.96 -18.53 -3.24
C ASP A 207 -4.42 -19.99 -3.06
N ARG A 208 -5.63 -20.28 -3.56
CA ARG A 208 -6.24 -21.62 -3.47
C ARG A 208 -5.34 -22.72 -4.04
N ASN A 209 -4.70 -22.49 -5.19
CA ASN A 209 -3.85 -23.49 -5.84
C ASN A 209 -2.66 -23.90 -4.95
N VAL A 210 -2.13 -22.96 -4.16
CA VAL A 210 -1.05 -23.23 -3.21
C VAL A 210 -1.57 -24.08 -2.06
N LEU A 211 -2.76 -23.76 -1.55
CA LEU A 211 -3.37 -24.47 -0.44
C LEU A 211 -3.78 -25.89 -0.80
N ASP A 212 -4.35 -26.10 -1.99
CA ASP A 212 -4.71 -27.42 -2.51
C ASP A 212 -3.46 -28.33 -2.62
N LYS A 213 -2.34 -27.76 -3.08
CA LYS A 213 -1.06 -28.48 -3.20
C LYS A 213 -0.44 -28.84 -1.83
N VAL A 214 -0.57 -27.95 -0.84
CA VAL A 214 0.08 -28.13 0.48
C VAL A 214 -0.74 -28.99 1.42
N LEU A 215 -2.07 -28.83 1.40
CA LEU A 215 -2.95 -29.54 2.32
C LEU A 215 -3.34 -30.93 1.81
N ASP A 216 -3.43 -31.15 0.49
CA ASP A 216 -3.69 -32.46 -0.14
C ASP A 216 -4.83 -33.25 0.54
N LEU A 217 -5.84 -32.52 1.03
CA LEU A 217 -6.92 -32.99 1.90
C LEU A 217 -8.25 -32.43 1.38
N VAL A 218 -9.25 -33.31 1.34
CA VAL A 218 -10.57 -33.05 0.75
C VAL A 218 -11.43 -32.24 1.72
N LEU A 219 -12.05 -31.18 1.18
CA LEU A 219 -12.89 -30.15 1.81
C LEU A 219 -12.16 -29.10 2.67
N PHE A 220 -11.81 -27.98 2.03
CA PHE A 220 -11.59 -26.71 2.73
C PHE A 220 -12.44 -25.60 2.12
N ILE A 221 -13.05 -24.81 3.00
CA ILE A 221 -13.72 -23.55 2.67
C ILE A 221 -12.63 -22.47 2.70
N PHE A 222 -12.30 -21.91 1.54
CA PHE A 222 -11.38 -20.78 1.41
C PHE A 222 -12.16 -19.47 1.41
N PHE A 223 -11.81 -18.52 2.28
CA PHE A 223 -12.36 -17.16 2.25
C PHE A 223 -11.33 -16.18 1.69
N SER A 224 -11.55 -15.74 0.45
CA SER A 224 -11.17 -14.40 0.00
C SER A 224 -12.47 -13.60 -0.20
N GLY A 225 -13.02 -13.07 0.90
CA GLY A 225 -14.30 -12.35 0.89
C GLY A 225 -15.52 -13.28 0.83
N LEU A 226 -16.53 -12.96 1.63
CA LEU A 226 -17.76 -13.72 1.90
C LEU A 226 -18.25 -14.75 0.85
N LEU A 227 -18.45 -16.03 1.23
CA LEU A 227 -19.66 -16.80 0.87
C LEU A 227 -19.85 -18.09 1.71
N ILE A 228 -21.12 -18.37 2.02
CA ILE A 228 -21.64 -19.55 2.73
C ILE A 228 -22.00 -20.63 1.71
N SER A 229 -21.68 -21.90 1.99
CA SER A 229 -22.50 -23.01 1.50
C SER A 229 -22.37 -24.24 2.39
N THR A 230 -23.54 -24.80 2.73
CA THR A 230 -23.75 -26.02 3.50
C THR A 230 -24.03 -27.20 2.57
N SER A 231 -23.63 -28.39 2.99
CA SER A 231 -24.43 -29.60 2.79
C SER A 231 -24.52 -30.33 4.11
#